data_AF-A0A4R1BLT3-F1
#
_entry.id   AF-A0A4R1BLT3-F1
#
_cell.length_a   1.000
_cell.length_b   1.000
_cell.length_c   1.000
_cell.angle_alpha   90.00
_cell.angle_beta   90.00
_cell.angle_gamma   90.00
#
_symmetry.space_group_name_H-M   'P 1'
#
loop_
_entity.id
_entity.type
_entity.pdbx_description
1 polymer ?
#
loop_
_entity_poly.entity_id
_entity_poly.type
_entity_poly.pdbx_seq_one_letter_code
_entity_poly.pdbx_strand_id
1 'polypeptide(L)'
;MPQFLRTSSVRLLEASQEALNLALHSLGMPTREELRVDCAQFAAPTGLIGAAAEQCMAAILVQVLGEEALMSYPNQFKSAREVLREVRALLRAPVPRASFLTVGVADAAAHRTSLYRATEGFALLIGERAASLHAGKGPSRAVAMVQAQKVLDFFSLLASSPRVRPYLERLPRPSEARVDQELLVDQLARRFMGAETLADRSQALRSLYLVLPEVPEEAPDWLDAFDRSAVAPTTEDINLLLQTLERAAPVRFQRLNAGGQGLPVVVRQQDPNALPIAAHHLRRAFGNILDQFDADVGTANGRLDAGTLDVPPESFLLDLCVLGPIQLCQSIGRQTLTAHEVWPFVATALAQQGTQRPFWFLVSRVDDLGQLIGQLRRAFAVSRRAQFRQQEAPTIEALEALRNARQLTAQSELAEFARTAYAAAGVSKEALAVAIERNQGTERESGPEAGVILRQVSVGAQNAGLAYEAIMAINNIRGKRYWARLLAEASTDPEDRGMLVQILRNPDLASAQTAARRALKLIDAIAYGPQIELE
;
A
#
# COMPACT_ATOMS: atom_id res chain seq x y z
N MET A 1 36.94 -28.84 -24.33
CA MET A 1 36.49 -27.54 -24.89
C MET A 1 35.82 -26.74 -23.78
N PRO A 2 36.07 -25.42 -23.65
CA PRO A 2 35.31 -24.63 -22.70
C PRO A 2 33.85 -24.64 -23.14
N GLN A 3 32.99 -25.33 -22.37
CA GLN A 3 31.53 -25.18 -22.46
C GLN A 3 31.18 -23.68 -22.39
N PHE A 4 30.79 -23.15 -23.55
CA PHE A 4 30.24 -21.80 -23.72
C PHE A 4 28.86 -21.71 -23.08
N LEU A 5 28.40 -20.50 -22.76
CA LEU A 5 27.05 -20.31 -22.25
C LEU A 5 26.02 -20.74 -23.32
N ARG A 6 24.85 -21.19 -22.88
CA ARG A 6 23.74 -21.53 -23.78
C ARG A 6 23.27 -20.27 -24.50
N THR A 7 22.84 -20.40 -25.75
CA THR A 7 22.32 -19.27 -26.55
C THR A 7 21.22 -18.49 -25.83
N SER A 8 20.32 -19.17 -25.11
CA SER A 8 19.26 -18.50 -24.34
C SER A 8 19.79 -17.71 -23.14
N SER A 9 20.84 -18.19 -22.47
CA SER A 9 21.55 -17.44 -21.43
C SER A 9 22.28 -16.23 -22.01
N VAL A 10 22.95 -16.40 -23.16
CA VAL A 10 23.65 -15.31 -23.87
C VAL A 10 22.68 -14.21 -24.28
N ARG A 11 21.54 -14.57 -24.89
CA ARG A 11 20.47 -13.63 -25.25
C ARG A 11 20.02 -12.77 -24.06
N LEU A 12 19.88 -13.37 -22.88
CA LEU A 12 19.49 -12.65 -21.66
C LEU A 12 20.61 -11.73 -21.15
N LEU A 13 21.88 -12.14 -21.23
CA LEU A 13 23.03 -11.28 -20.90
C LEU A 13 23.19 -10.11 -21.88
N GLU A 14 22.93 -10.31 -23.16
CA GLU A 14 22.94 -9.24 -24.16
C GLU A 14 21.80 -8.26 -23.93
N ALA A 15 20.57 -8.74 -23.74
CA ALA A 15 19.43 -7.89 -23.41
C ALA A 15 19.68 -7.08 -22.13
N SER A 16 20.27 -7.72 -21.12
CA SER A 16 20.66 -7.08 -19.86
C SER A 16 21.67 -5.94 -20.07
N GLN A 17 22.68 -6.15 -20.90
CA GLN A 17 23.68 -5.12 -21.22
C GLN A 17 23.06 -3.97 -22.02
N GLU A 18 22.20 -4.26 -23.00
CA GLU A 18 21.51 -3.23 -23.78
C GLU A 18 20.56 -2.39 -22.93
N ALA A 19 19.80 -3.02 -22.01
CA ALA A 19 18.95 -2.30 -21.08
C ALA A 19 19.75 -1.32 -20.21
N LEU A 20 20.89 -1.77 -19.66
CA LEU A 20 21.76 -0.92 -18.86
C LEU A 20 22.42 0.18 -19.70
N ASN A 21 22.83 -0.13 -20.92
CA ASN A 21 23.43 0.82 -21.85
C ASN A 21 22.46 1.95 -22.20
N LEU A 22 21.22 1.62 -22.55
CA LEU A 22 20.15 2.60 -22.83
C LEU A 22 19.81 3.45 -21.61
N ALA A 23 19.82 2.86 -20.41
CA ALA A 23 19.61 3.60 -19.18
C ALA A 23 20.72 4.62 -18.94
N LEU A 24 21.99 4.22 -19.09
CA LEU A 24 23.15 5.11 -18.92
C LEU A 24 23.17 6.24 -19.95
N HIS A 25 22.84 5.95 -21.21
CA HIS A 25 22.67 6.99 -22.23
C HIS A 25 21.58 7.98 -21.85
N SER A 26 20.43 7.49 -21.40
CA SER A 26 19.30 8.33 -20.97
C SER A 26 19.66 9.21 -19.76
N LEU A 27 20.47 8.70 -18.84
CA LEU A 27 20.99 9.46 -17.70
C LEU A 27 22.05 10.50 -18.13
N GLY A 28 22.77 10.28 -19.23
CA GLY A 28 23.77 11.20 -19.76
C GLY A 28 23.21 12.33 -20.63
N MET A 29 21.96 12.22 -21.09
CA MET A 29 21.35 13.20 -21.98
C MET A 29 20.73 14.39 -21.19
N PRO A 30 20.71 15.60 -21.78
CA PRO A 30 19.99 16.73 -21.20
C PRO A 30 18.52 16.37 -20.97
N THR A 31 18.01 16.75 -19.80
CA THR A 31 16.61 16.53 -19.45
C THR A 31 15.71 17.54 -20.16
N ARG A 32 14.44 17.18 -20.34
CA ARG A 32 13.41 18.15 -20.74
C ARG A 32 13.35 19.25 -19.66
N GLU A 33 13.30 20.52 -20.09
CA GLU A 33 13.36 21.69 -19.20
C GLU A 33 12.18 21.75 -18.23
N GLU A 34 10.97 21.39 -18.68
CA GLU A 34 9.78 21.33 -17.84
C GLU A 34 9.04 20.00 -18.03
N LEU A 35 8.72 19.35 -16.91
CA LEU A 35 7.74 18.28 -16.84
C LEU A 35 6.50 18.80 -16.14
N ARG A 36 5.33 18.34 -16.58
CA ARG A 36 4.07 18.62 -15.85
C ARG A 36 4.01 17.88 -14.51
N VAL A 37 4.79 16.80 -14.39
CA VAL A 37 4.90 15.97 -13.20
C VAL A 37 6.36 15.54 -13.05
N ASP A 38 7.05 16.10 -12.06
CA ASP A 38 8.50 15.94 -11.88
C ASP A 38 8.91 14.50 -11.53
N CYS A 39 8.04 13.74 -10.86
CA CYS A 39 8.35 12.35 -10.49
C CYS A 39 8.44 11.40 -11.69
N ALA A 40 7.99 11.82 -12.89
CA ALA A 40 8.19 11.08 -14.14
C ALA A 40 9.64 11.15 -14.65
N GLN A 41 10.42 12.12 -14.16
CA GLN A 41 11.82 12.25 -14.54
C GLN A 41 12.59 11.00 -14.10
N PHE A 42 13.43 10.49 -15.00
CA PHE A 42 14.27 9.31 -14.77
C PHE A 42 13.55 8.00 -14.42
N ALA A 43 12.21 7.93 -14.54
CA ALA A 43 11.47 6.68 -14.38
C ALA A 43 11.93 5.63 -15.41
N ALA A 44 11.93 5.98 -16.70
CA ALA A 44 12.35 5.07 -17.76
C ALA A 44 13.78 4.49 -17.57
N PRO A 45 14.85 5.30 -17.36
CA PRO A 45 16.18 4.74 -17.12
C PRO A 45 16.26 3.88 -15.85
N THR A 46 15.55 4.24 -14.78
CA THR A 46 15.54 3.43 -13.55
C THR A 46 14.88 2.08 -13.77
N GLY A 47 13.77 2.05 -14.51
CA GLY A 47 13.12 0.82 -14.95
C GLY A 47 14.04 -0.08 -15.76
N LEU A 48 14.80 0.50 -16.69
CA LEU A 48 15.77 -0.24 -17.51
C LEU A 48 16.96 -0.79 -16.69
N ILE A 49 17.44 -0.07 -15.67
CA ILE A 49 18.48 -0.57 -14.76
C ILE A 49 18.00 -1.81 -14.00
N GLY A 50 16.76 -1.79 -13.49
CA GLY A 50 16.20 -2.95 -12.82
C GLY A 50 15.93 -4.13 -13.76
N ALA A 51 15.49 -3.85 -15.00
CA ALA A 51 15.34 -4.89 -16.03
C ALA A 51 16.69 -5.55 -16.37
N ALA A 52 17.78 -4.78 -16.42
CA ALA A 52 19.12 -5.31 -16.60
C ALA A 52 19.51 -6.28 -15.47
N ALA A 53 19.30 -5.89 -14.21
CA ALA A 53 19.57 -6.78 -13.07
C ALA A 53 18.78 -8.09 -13.14
N GLU A 54 17.48 -8.01 -13.43
CA GLU A 54 16.58 -9.16 -13.59
C GLU A 54 17.03 -10.10 -14.72
N GLN A 55 17.28 -9.55 -15.92
CA GLN A 55 17.68 -10.33 -17.09
C GLN A 55 19.04 -11.02 -16.88
N CYS A 56 19.98 -10.35 -16.20
CA CYS A 56 21.25 -10.95 -15.83
C CYS A 56 21.08 -12.14 -14.87
N MET A 57 20.24 -11.98 -13.84
CA MET A 57 19.90 -13.07 -12.91
C MET A 57 19.16 -14.22 -13.60
N ALA A 58 18.24 -13.91 -14.50
CA ALA A 58 17.53 -14.89 -15.32
C ALA A 58 18.50 -15.70 -16.20
N ALA A 59 19.54 -15.07 -16.77
CA ALA A 59 20.56 -15.76 -17.54
C ALA A 59 21.31 -16.82 -16.71
N ILE A 60 21.55 -16.54 -15.42
CA ILE A 60 22.16 -17.50 -14.49
C ILE A 60 21.25 -18.71 -14.29
N LEU A 61 19.96 -18.49 -14.02
CA LEU A 61 18.99 -19.59 -13.84
C LEU A 61 18.86 -20.44 -15.10
N VAL A 62 18.71 -19.81 -16.27
CA VAL A 62 18.60 -20.52 -17.56
C VAL A 62 19.84 -21.34 -17.88
N GLN A 63 21.03 -20.85 -17.52
CA GLN A 63 22.26 -21.60 -17.70
C GLN A 63 22.29 -22.88 -16.85
N VAL A 64 21.78 -22.83 -15.62
CA VAL A 64 21.81 -23.97 -14.69
C VAL A 64 20.67 -24.94 -14.93
N LEU A 65 19.45 -24.41 -15.08
CA LEU A 65 18.20 -25.16 -15.00
C LEU A 65 17.51 -25.34 -16.37
N GLY A 66 17.78 -24.48 -17.36
CA GLY A 66 17.10 -24.48 -18.66
C GLY A 66 16.06 -23.37 -18.81
N GLU A 67 15.46 -23.24 -19.98
CA GLU A 67 14.54 -22.13 -20.30
C GLU A 67 13.24 -22.17 -19.49
N GLU A 68 12.76 -23.37 -19.16
CA GLU A 68 11.60 -23.59 -18.29
C GLU A 68 11.82 -23.03 -16.88
N ALA A 69 13.07 -22.76 -16.47
CA ALA A 69 13.39 -22.14 -15.20
C ALA A 69 12.85 -20.71 -15.08
N LEU A 70 12.43 -20.09 -16.19
CA LEU A 70 11.76 -18.80 -16.16
C LEU A 70 10.25 -18.91 -15.91
N MET A 71 9.69 -20.11 -15.86
CA MET A 71 8.25 -20.32 -15.74
C MET A 71 7.87 -20.67 -14.29
N SER A 72 6.86 -19.99 -13.75
CA SER A 72 6.23 -20.37 -12.47
C SER A 72 5.14 -21.43 -12.68
N TYR A 73 4.42 -21.35 -13.79
CA TYR A 73 3.37 -22.27 -14.22
C TYR A 73 3.40 -22.38 -15.76
N PRO A 74 2.73 -23.36 -16.38
CA PRO A 74 2.56 -23.39 -17.82
C PRO A 74 2.00 -22.05 -18.32
N ASN A 75 2.72 -21.38 -19.21
CA ASN A 75 2.40 -20.05 -19.76
C ASN A 75 2.51 -18.83 -18.80
N GLN A 76 3.10 -18.97 -17.62
CA GLN A 76 3.35 -17.84 -16.71
C GLN A 76 4.84 -17.70 -16.39
N PHE A 77 5.43 -16.56 -16.71
CA PHE A 77 6.80 -16.21 -16.30
C PHE A 77 6.87 -15.93 -14.80
N LYS A 78 8.00 -16.27 -14.18
CA LYS A 78 8.36 -15.88 -12.83
C LYS A 78 8.45 -14.37 -12.72
N SER A 79 8.05 -13.86 -11.57
CA SER A 79 8.33 -12.47 -11.19
C SER A 79 9.82 -12.27 -10.95
N ALA A 80 10.29 -11.04 -11.08
CA ALA A 80 11.68 -10.67 -10.80
C ALA A 80 12.09 -11.02 -9.35
N ARG A 81 11.16 -10.92 -8.38
CA ARG A 81 11.39 -11.33 -6.97
C ARG A 81 11.63 -12.85 -6.86
N GLU A 82 10.89 -13.66 -7.61
CA GLU A 82 11.10 -15.11 -7.64
C GLU A 82 12.45 -15.48 -8.28
N VAL A 83 12.82 -14.80 -9.37
CA VAL A 83 14.13 -14.95 -10.01
C VAL A 83 15.26 -14.62 -9.03
N LEU A 84 15.17 -13.49 -8.31
CA LEU A 84 16.14 -13.09 -7.30
C LEU A 84 16.27 -14.14 -6.18
N ARG A 85 15.12 -14.61 -5.65
CA ARG A 85 15.07 -15.63 -4.60
C ARG A 85 15.78 -16.91 -5.02
N GLU A 86 15.52 -17.39 -6.23
CA GLU A 86 16.13 -18.60 -6.75
C GLU A 86 17.63 -18.45 -7.04
N VAL A 87 18.06 -17.30 -7.56
CA VAL A 87 19.50 -17.03 -7.74
C VAL A 87 20.22 -16.97 -6.40
N ARG A 88 19.64 -16.30 -5.39
CA ARG A 88 20.20 -16.26 -4.03
C ARG A 88 20.30 -17.66 -3.41
N ALA A 89 19.27 -18.50 -3.59
CA ALA A 89 19.28 -19.89 -3.16
C ALA A 89 20.40 -20.69 -3.86
N LEU A 90 20.55 -20.51 -5.18
CA LEU A 90 21.61 -21.13 -5.97
C LEU A 90 23.03 -20.69 -5.53
N LEU A 91 23.21 -19.42 -5.18
CA LEU A 91 24.51 -18.89 -4.72
C LEU A 91 24.87 -19.38 -3.31
N ARG A 92 23.88 -19.53 -2.42
CA ARG A 92 24.05 -20.11 -1.07
C ARG A 92 24.33 -21.62 -1.12
N ALA A 93 23.59 -22.36 -1.95
CA ALA A 93 23.69 -23.82 -2.07
C ALA A 93 23.95 -24.21 -3.55
N PRO A 94 25.19 -24.09 -4.05
CA PRO A 94 25.48 -24.28 -5.46
C PRO A 94 25.37 -25.74 -5.90
N VAL A 95 24.71 -25.96 -7.03
CA VAL A 95 24.75 -27.25 -7.75
C VAL A 95 25.96 -27.31 -8.69
N PRO A 96 26.44 -28.51 -9.10
CA PRO A 96 27.62 -28.62 -9.97
C PRO A 96 27.54 -27.80 -11.27
N ARG A 97 26.33 -27.65 -11.83
CA ARG A 97 26.08 -26.85 -13.05
C ARG A 97 26.31 -25.35 -12.85
N ALA A 98 26.30 -24.83 -11.62
CA ALA A 98 26.59 -23.42 -11.32
C ALA A 98 28.11 -23.10 -11.34
N SER A 99 28.97 -24.11 -11.51
CA SER A 99 30.43 -23.95 -11.53
C SER A 99 30.94 -22.93 -12.56
N PHE A 100 30.19 -22.67 -13.65
CA PHE A 100 30.57 -21.64 -14.63
C PHE A 100 30.73 -20.24 -14.03
N LEU A 101 30.13 -19.96 -12.85
CA LEU A 101 30.30 -18.70 -12.13
C LEU A 101 31.65 -18.59 -11.41
N THR A 102 32.33 -19.71 -11.13
CA THR A 102 33.53 -19.72 -10.28
C THR A 102 34.74 -20.38 -10.94
N VAL A 103 34.56 -21.06 -12.08
CA VAL A 103 35.67 -21.66 -12.84
C VAL A 103 36.71 -20.59 -13.14
N GLY A 104 37.98 -20.86 -12.84
CA GLY A 104 39.10 -19.94 -13.10
C GLY A 104 39.21 -18.78 -12.10
N VAL A 105 38.35 -18.71 -11.09
CA VAL A 105 38.47 -17.76 -9.97
C VAL A 105 39.26 -18.41 -8.84
N ALA A 106 40.18 -17.66 -8.23
CA ALA A 106 41.11 -18.19 -7.22
C ALA A 106 40.41 -18.73 -5.97
N ASP A 107 39.44 -17.98 -5.43
CA ASP A 107 38.61 -18.41 -4.31
C ASP A 107 37.14 -18.46 -4.73
N ALA A 108 36.68 -19.66 -5.07
CA ALA A 108 35.31 -19.89 -5.51
C ALA A 108 34.26 -19.61 -4.42
N ALA A 109 34.59 -19.81 -3.14
CA ALA A 109 33.65 -19.59 -2.04
C ALA A 109 33.47 -18.09 -1.77
N ALA A 110 34.58 -17.36 -1.61
CA ALA A 110 34.55 -15.91 -1.44
C ALA A 110 33.92 -15.21 -2.65
N HIS A 111 34.16 -15.70 -3.86
CA HIS A 111 33.54 -15.16 -5.06
C HIS A 111 32.02 -15.33 -5.06
N ARG A 112 31.50 -16.51 -4.69
CA ARG A 112 30.05 -16.72 -4.55
C ARG A 112 29.43 -15.84 -3.47
N THR A 113 30.10 -15.68 -2.32
CA THR A 113 29.66 -14.76 -1.28
C THR A 113 29.63 -13.32 -1.80
N SER A 114 30.60 -12.92 -2.62
CA SER A 114 30.62 -11.58 -3.23
C SER A 114 29.47 -11.39 -4.23
N LEU A 115 29.19 -12.40 -5.07
CA LEU A 115 28.03 -12.40 -5.95
C LEU A 115 26.72 -12.34 -5.16
N TYR A 116 26.61 -13.10 -4.07
CA TYR A 116 25.44 -13.09 -3.20
C TYR A 116 25.21 -11.70 -2.59
N ARG A 117 26.26 -11.10 -2.00
CA ARG A 117 26.20 -9.75 -1.42
C ARG A 117 25.83 -8.69 -2.45
N ALA A 118 26.35 -8.79 -3.67
CA ALA A 118 26.00 -7.88 -4.76
C ALA A 118 24.49 -7.91 -5.12
N THR A 119 23.76 -8.97 -4.76
CA THR A 119 22.31 -9.06 -4.96
C THR A 119 21.46 -8.53 -3.80
N GLU A 120 22.04 -8.18 -2.64
CA GLU A 120 21.27 -7.75 -1.45
C GLU A 120 20.40 -6.52 -1.73
N GLY A 121 20.92 -5.57 -2.53
CA GLY A 121 20.18 -4.38 -2.96
C GLY A 121 19.19 -4.60 -4.10
N PHE A 122 19.15 -5.78 -4.72
CA PHE A 122 18.31 -6.00 -5.92
C PHE A 122 16.83 -6.17 -5.60
N ALA A 123 16.45 -6.54 -4.38
CA ALA A 123 15.04 -6.57 -3.98
C ALA A 123 14.40 -5.17 -4.08
N LEU A 124 15.11 -4.16 -3.58
CA LEU A 124 14.74 -2.75 -3.66
C LEU A 124 14.74 -2.24 -5.11
N LEU A 125 15.76 -2.61 -5.88
CA LEU A 125 15.84 -2.23 -7.29
C LEU A 125 14.70 -2.84 -8.13
N ILE A 126 14.28 -4.07 -7.83
CA ILE A 126 13.14 -4.74 -8.48
C ILE A 126 11.83 -4.05 -8.13
N GLY A 127 11.64 -3.66 -6.86
CA GLY A 127 10.50 -2.84 -6.44
C GLY A 127 10.46 -1.51 -7.19
N GLU A 128 11.61 -0.82 -7.25
CA GLU A 128 11.73 0.45 -7.97
C GLU A 128 11.53 0.29 -9.48
N ARG A 129 11.99 -0.81 -10.08
CA ARG A 129 11.73 -1.15 -11.49
C ARG A 129 10.23 -1.19 -11.77
N ALA A 130 9.46 -1.86 -10.92
CA ALA A 130 8.01 -1.96 -11.09
C ALA A 130 7.36 -0.57 -10.98
N ALA A 131 7.75 0.22 -9.99
CA ALA A 131 7.28 1.61 -9.85
C ALA A 131 7.63 2.49 -11.07
N SER A 132 8.84 2.35 -11.58
CA SER A 132 9.35 3.10 -12.72
C SER A 132 8.66 2.73 -14.04
N LEU A 133 8.52 1.44 -14.35
CA LEU A 133 7.95 0.99 -15.63
C LEU A 133 6.42 1.01 -15.65
N HIS A 134 5.77 0.78 -14.51
CA HIS A 134 4.30 0.68 -14.44
C HIS A 134 3.64 1.95 -13.90
N ALA A 135 4.21 2.57 -12.86
CA ALA A 135 3.65 3.79 -12.27
C ALA A 135 4.31 5.08 -12.80
N GLY A 136 5.34 4.97 -13.65
CA GLY A 136 6.04 6.11 -14.23
C GLY A 136 6.75 6.97 -13.19
N LYS A 137 7.18 6.39 -12.06
CA LYS A 137 7.84 7.13 -10.96
C LYS A 137 9.31 6.76 -10.87
N GLY A 138 10.18 7.77 -10.95
CA GLY A 138 11.62 7.62 -10.87
C GLY A 138 12.24 8.37 -9.68
N PRO A 139 13.38 7.89 -9.17
CA PRO A 139 14.18 8.64 -8.22
C PRO A 139 14.99 9.73 -8.96
N SER A 140 15.75 10.52 -8.21
CA SER A 140 16.68 11.47 -8.82
C SER A 140 17.74 10.78 -9.68
N ARG A 141 18.30 11.52 -10.64
CA ARG A 141 19.41 11.05 -11.49
C ARG A 141 20.57 10.42 -10.71
N ALA A 142 20.98 11.05 -9.61
CA ALA A 142 22.09 10.59 -8.79
C ALA A 142 21.80 9.23 -8.15
N VAL A 143 20.57 9.03 -7.66
CA VAL A 143 20.12 7.74 -7.10
C VAL A 143 20.05 6.67 -8.19
N ALA A 144 19.52 7.00 -9.37
CA ALA A 144 19.50 6.09 -10.50
C ALA A 144 20.93 5.69 -10.94
N MET A 145 21.88 6.64 -10.93
CA MET A 145 23.29 6.37 -11.24
C MET A 145 23.93 5.42 -10.21
N VAL A 146 23.62 5.58 -8.91
CA VAL A 146 24.06 4.63 -7.87
C VAL A 146 23.54 3.22 -8.16
N GLN A 147 22.27 3.08 -8.58
CA GLN A 147 21.73 1.76 -8.94
C GLN A 147 22.40 1.18 -10.18
N ALA A 148 22.63 2.00 -11.21
CA ALA A 148 23.35 1.56 -12.41
C ALA A 148 24.75 1.04 -12.07
N GLN A 149 25.45 1.72 -11.15
CA GLN A 149 26.76 1.29 -10.68
C GLN A 149 26.70 -0.07 -9.95
N LYS A 150 25.68 -0.30 -9.10
CA LYS A 150 25.49 -1.60 -8.44
C LYS A 150 25.34 -2.74 -9.46
N VAL A 151 24.59 -2.52 -10.54
CA VAL A 151 24.43 -3.51 -11.62
C VAL A 151 25.74 -3.72 -12.41
N LEU A 152 26.49 -2.65 -12.69
CA LEU A 152 27.81 -2.74 -13.33
C LEU A 152 28.83 -3.49 -12.47
N ASP A 153 28.82 -3.28 -11.16
CA ASP A 153 29.68 -3.97 -10.21
C ASP A 153 29.34 -5.47 -10.19
N PHE A 154 28.05 -5.82 -10.24
CA PHE A 154 27.61 -7.21 -10.39
C PHE A 154 28.07 -7.85 -11.71
N PHE A 155 27.97 -7.13 -12.83
CA PHE A 155 28.50 -7.61 -14.12
C PHE A 155 30.01 -7.82 -14.06
N SER A 156 30.74 -6.91 -13.41
CA SER A 156 32.19 -7.00 -13.25
C SER A 156 32.59 -8.20 -12.39
N LEU A 157 31.82 -8.50 -11.33
CA LEU A 157 31.98 -9.73 -10.55
C LEU A 157 31.76 -10.96 -11.42
N LEU A 158 30.66 -11.05 -12.16
CA LEU A 158 30.41 -12.18 -13.07
C LEU A 158 31.53 -12.37 -14.10
N ALA A 159 32.05 -11.28 -14.65
CA ALA A 159 33.16 -11.29 -15.61
C ALA A 159 34.51 -11.76 -15.02
N SER A 160 34.60 -11.94 -13.69
CA SER A 160 35.78 -12.57 -13.07
C SER A 160 35.92 -14.03 -13.46
N SER A 161 34.81 -14.73 -13.77
CA SER A 161 34.87 -16.07 -14.35
C SER A 161 35.20 -15.99 -15.84
N PRO A 162 36.27 -16.65 -16.32
CA PRO A 162 36.58 -16.74 -17.75
C PRO A 162 35.48 -17.41 -18.59
N ARG A 163 34.50 -18.08 -17.98
CA ARG A 163 33.35 -18.66 -18.70
C ARG A 163 32.24 -17.66 -18.99
N VAL A 164 32.18 -16.56 -18.21
CA VAL A 164 31.19 -15.49 -18.39
C VAL A 164 31.83 -14.27 -19.02
N ARG A 165 33.11 -13.99 -18.70
CA ARG A 165 33.88 -12.84 -19.18
C ARG A 165 33.68 -12.51 -20.66
N PRO A 166 33.77 -13.45 -21.62
CA PRO A 166 33.65 -13.14 -23.05
C PRO A 166 32.33 -12.46 -23.44
N TYR A 167 31.28 -12.66 -22.64
CA TYR A 167 29.95 -12.11 -22.88
C TYR A 167 29.74 -10.75 -22.20
N LEU A 168 30.69 -10.30 -21.37
CA LEU A 168 30.66 -9.07 -20.58
C LEU A 168 31.90 -8.19 -20.79
N GLU A 169 32.65 -8.38 -21.89
CA GLU A 169 33.90 -7.62 -22.14
C GLU A 169 33.63 -6.14 -22.43
N ARG A 170 32.44 -5.82 -22.95
CA ARG A 170 32.06 -4.47 -23.39
C ARG A 170 30.95 -3.88 -22.52
N LEU A 171 31.20 -3.81 -21.23
CA LEU A 171 30.25 -3.18 -20.32
C LEU A 171 30.10 -1.68 -20.64
N PRO A 172 28.87 -1.15 -20.66
CA PRO A 172 28.65 0.28 -20.79
C PRO A 172 29.25 0.98 -19.56
N ARG A 173 29.88 2.15 -19.74
CA ARG A 173 30.47 2.92 -18.65
C ARG A 173 29.80 4.28 -18.54
N PRO A 174 29.53 4.77 -17.32
CA PRO A 174 29.04 6.13 -17.13
C PRO A 174 30.11 7.14 -17.60
N SER A 175 29.66 8.25 -18.19
CA SER A 175 30.52 9.34 -18.67
C SER A 175 31.04 10.23 -17.54
N GLU A 176 30.46 10.16 -16.34
CA GLU A 176 30.71 11.07 -15.22
C GLU A 176 31.43 10.41 -14.03
N ALA A 177 31.98 11.26 -13.16
CA ALA A 177 32.62 10.85 -11.92
C ALA A 177 31.61 10.15 -10.97
N ARG A 178 32.12 9.21 -10.16
CA ARG A 178 31.30 8.48 -9.17
C ARG A 178 30.56 9.46 -8.26
N VAL A 179 29.27 9.19 -8.06
CA VAL A 179 28.42 9.95 -7.14
C VAL A 179 28.92 9.76 -5.71
N ASP A 180 29.12 10.86 -4.99
CA ASP A 180 29.43 10.82 -3.57
C ASP A 180 28.19 10.36 -2.79
N GLN A 181 28.26 9.13 -2.30
CA GLN A 181 27.16 8.46 -1.62
C GLN A 181 26.83 9.10 -0.26
N GLU A 182 27.83 9.62 0.45
CA GLU A 182 27.64 10.27 1.75
C GLU A 182 26.91 11.60 1.57
N LEU A 183 27.37 12.41 0.61
CA LEU A 183 26.71 13.66 0.25
C LEU A 183 25.27 13.43 -0.23
N LEU A 184 25.05 12.37 -1.01
CA LEU A 184 23.72 12.01 -1.50
C LEU A 184 22.78 11.61 -0.35
N VAL A 185 23.25 10.82 0.62
CA VAL A 185 22.47 10.45 1.81
C VAL A 185 22.08 11.70 2.62
N ASP A 186 23.01 12.62 2.85
CA ASP A 186 22.73 13.87 3.58
C ASP A 186 21.69 14.74 2.86
N GLN A 187 21.79 14.85 1.53
CA GLN A 187 20.82 15.59 0.72
C GLN A 187 19.42 14.95 0.78
N LEU A 188 19.35 13.63 0.67
CA LEU A 188 18.09 12.89 0.75
C LEU A 188 17.48 12.95 2.16
N ALA A 189 18.29 12.92 3.22
CA ALA A 189 17.83 13.08 4.59
C ALA A 189 17.27 14.49 4.84
N ARG A 190 17.92 15.54 4.32
CA ARG A 190 17.38 16.91 4.37
C ARG A 190 16.07 17.04 3.60
N ARG A 191 15.99 16.44 2.40
CA ARG A 191 14.74 16.39 1.61
C ARG A 191 13.64 15.65 2.36
N PHE A 192 13.97 14.56 3.04
CA PHE A 192 13.04 13.82 3.88
C PHE A 192 12.49 14.68 5.02
N MET A 193 13.37 15.38 5.75
CA MET A 193 12.97 16.26 6.87
C MET A 193 12.18 17.50 6.40
N GLY A 194 12.53 18.06 5.24
CA GLY A 194 11.88 19.23 4.66
C GLY A 194 10.67 18.93 3.78
N ALA A 195 10.29 17.66 3.62
CA ALA A 195 9.15 17.28 2.78
C ALA A 195 7.82 17.68 3.45
N GLU A 196 7.03 18.47 2.72
CA GLU A 196 5.70 18.93 3.11
C GLU A 196 4.61 17.91 2.77
N THR A 197 4.83 17.07 1.76
CA THR A 197 3.87 16.04 1.32
C THR A 197 4.35 14.63 1.67
N LEU A 198 3.40 13.71 1.87
CA LEU A 198 3.70 12.29 2.06
C LEU A 198 4.36 11.66 0.82
N ALA A 199 4.04 12.17 -0.37
CA ALA A 199 4.65 11.71 -1.61
C ALA A 199 6.13 12.07 -1.66
N ASP A 200 6.49 13.31 -1.35
CA ASP A 200 7.89 13.77 -1.33
C ASP A 200 8.68 13.07 -0.22
N ARG A 201 8.05 12.89 0.94
CA ARG A 201 8.63 12.19 2.09
C ARG A 201 8.88 10.71 1.76
N SER A 202 7.92 10.03 1.15
CA SER A 202 8.07 8.66 0.65
C SER A 202 9.18 8.57 -0.40
N GLN A 203 9.18 9.46 -1.40
CA GLN A 203 10.18 9.44 -2.47
C GLN A 203 11.60 9.64 -1.92
N ALA A 204 11.78 10.56 -0.98
CA ALA A 204 13.05 10.78 -0.30
C ALA A 204 13.49 9.55 0.51
N LEU A 205 12.56 8.91 1.24
CA LEU A 205 12.85 7.70 2.02
C LEU A 205 13.18 6.51 1.13
N ARG A 206 12.41 6.28 0.07
CA ARG A 206 12.70 5.23 -0.93
C ARG A 206 14.07 5.43 -1.56
N SER A 207 14.40 6.67 -1.88
CA SER A 207 15.72 7.04 -2.40
C SER A 207 16.83 6.75 -1.39
N LEU A 208 16.61 6.98 -0.08
CA LEU A 208 17.55 6.58 0.97
C LEU A 208 17.76 5.07 0.98
N TYR A 209 16.69 4.28 0.93
CA TYR A 209 16.77 2.82 0.85
C TYR A 209 17.56 2.32 -0.36
N LEU A 210 17.39 2.95 -1.52
CA LEU A 210 18.15 2.60 -2.72
C LEU A 210 19.65 2.91 -2.56
N VAL A 211 20.00 3.95 -1.79
CA VAL A 211 21.39 4.38 -1.62
C VAL A 211 22.06 3.69 -0.43
N LEU A 212 21.34 3.31 0.62
CA LEU A 212 21.95 2.73 1.82
C LEU A 212 22.44 1.27 1.58
N PRO A 213 23.63 0.91 2.05
CA PRO A 213 24.29 -0.36 1.70
C PRO A 213 23.80 -1.57 2.51
N GLU A 214 23.13 -1.37 3.65
CA GLU A 214 22.73 -2.46 4.54
C GLU A 214 21.28 -2.26 4.97
N VAL A 215 20.39 -3.10 4.45
CA VAL A 215 18.98 -3.16 4.85
C VAL A 215 18.72 -4.60 5.34
N PRO A 216 17.95 -4.81 6.42
CA PRO A 216 17.78 -6.13 7.02
C PRO A 216 17.47 -7.23 6.00
N GLU A 217 18.22 -8.35 6.08
CA GLU A 217 18.39 -9.29 4.96
C GLU A 217 17.11 -9.89 4.37
N GLU A 218 16.00 -10.00 5.12
CA GLU A 218 14.73 -10.55 4.62
C GLU A 218 13.68 -10.39 5.73
N ALA A 219 12.93 -9.29 5.73
CA ALA A 219 11.66 -9.22 6.45
C ALA A 219 10.58 -8.71 5.46
N PRO A 220 9.55 -9.52 5.16
CA PRO A 220 8.62 -9.25 4.06
C PRO A 220 7.88 -7.91 4.22
N ASP A 221 7.55 -7.55 5.47
CA ASP A 221 6.69 -6.41 5.77
C ASP A 221 7.29 -5.06 5.30
N TRP A 222 8.60 -4.85 5.45
CA TRP A 222 9.22 -3.59 5.03
C TRP A 222 9.49 -3.54 3.51
N LEU A 223 9.73 -4.68 2.86
CA LEU A 223 9.87 -4.75 1.40
C LEU A 223 8.51 -4.55 0.70
N ASP A 224 7.44 -5.06 1.30
CA ASP A 224 6.09 -4.83 0.80
C ASP A 224 5.65 -3.38 1.07
N ALA A 225 6.01 -2.81 2.23
CA ALA A 225 5.84 -1.38 2.48
C ALA A 225 6.65 -0.50 1.54
N PHE A 226 7.87 -0.92 1.19
CA PHE A 226 8.65 -0.31 0.13
C PHE A 226 7.80 -0.34 -1.15
N ASP A 227 7.44 -1.48 -1.71
CA ASP A 227 6.71 -1.52 -2.99
C ASP A 227 5.37 -0.74 -2.98
N ARG A 228 4.57 -0.86 -1.91
CA ARG A 228 3.31 -0.11 -1.73
C ARG A 228 3.54 1.40 -1.72
N SER A 229 4.59 1.86 -1.05
CA SER A 229 4.90 3.29 -0.90
C SER A 229 5.20 4.00 -2.22
N ALA A 230 5.53 3.25 -3.27
CA ALA A 230 5.75 3.80 -4.61
C ALA A 230 4.43 4.23 -5.27
N VAL A 231 3.38 3.43 -5.10
CA VAL A 231 2.08 3.63 -5.75
C VAL A 231 1.24 4.58 -4.90
N ALA A 232 1.04 4.23 -3.62
CA ALA A 232 0.22 4.95 -2.67
C ALA A 232 0.96 5.04 -1.32
N PRO A 233 1.81 6.06 -1.12
CA PRO A 233 2.56 6.22 0.13
C PRO A 233 1.64 6.46 1.32
N THR A 234 1.68 5.55 2.30
CA THR A 234 1.00 5.72 3.57
C THR A 234 2.00 6.16 4.66
N THR A 235 1.53 6.90 5.65
CA THR A 235 2.35 7.27 6.82
C THR A 235 2.86 6.04 7.56
N GLU A 236 2.10 4.95 7.55
CA GLU A 236 2.47 3.67 8.16
C GLU A 236 3.62 2.99 7.42
N ASP A 237 3.57 2.93 6.09
CA ASP A 237 4.68 2.41 5.28
C ASP A 237 5.94 3.26 5.45
N ILE A 238 5.80 4.60 5.48
CA ILE A 238 6.92 5.52 5.75
C ILE A 238 7.49 5.29 7.15
N ASN A 239 6.66 5.12 8.17
CA ASN A 239 7.11 4.87 9.54
C ASN A 239 7.77 3.49 9.69
N LEU A 240 7.23 2.46 9.05
CA LEU A 240 7.84 1.12 9.02
C LEU A 240 9.20 1.16 8.32
N LEU A 241 9.29 1.87 7.20
CA LEU A 241 10.55 2.12 6.50
C LEU A 241 11.51 2.99 7.35
N LEU A 242 11.04 3.98 8.10
CA LEU A 242 11.93 4.73 9.00
C LEU A 242 12.47 3.85 10.13
N GLN A 243 11.59 3.11 10.81
CA GLN A 243 11.98 2.21 11.89
C GLN A 243 12.94 1.12 11.42
N THR A 244 12.74 0.61 10.20
CA THR A 244 13.63 -0.38 9.60
C THR A 244 14.99 0.23 9.27
N LEU A 245 15.03 1.50 8.84
CA LEU A 245 16.26 2.25 8.56
C LEU A 245 17.02 2.61 9.86
N GLU A 246 16.31 2.93 10.94
CA GLU A 246 16.87 3.16 12.28
C GLU A 246 17.46 1.88 12.90
N ARG A 247 16.89 0.70 12.56
CA ARG A 247 17.31 -0.61 13.08
C ARG A 247 18.42 -1.28 12.24
N ALA A 248 18.64 -0.83 11.01
CA ALA A 248 19.75 -1.30 10.19
C ALA A 248 21.10 -0.88 10.82
N ALA A 249 22.11 -1.75 10.79
CA ALA A 249 23.43 -1.53 11.41
C ALA A 249 24.11 -0.22 10.93
N PRO A 250 25.06 0.35 11.70
CA PRO A 250 25.02 1.74 12.15
C PRO A 250 25.42 2.74 11.06
N VAL A 251 24.51 3.09 10.16
CA VAL A 251 24.62 4.33 9.39
C VAL A 251 24.16 5.48 10.29
N ARG A 252 25.12 6.09 11.00
CA ARG A 252 25.13 7.45 11.56
C ARG A 252 23.79 8.24 11.62
N PHE A 253 22.77 7.68 12.25
CA PHE A 253 21.70 8.46 12.92
C PHE A 253 21.86 8.43 14.45
N GLN A 254 22.98 7.90 14.94
CA GLN A 254 23.43 8.08 16.31
C GLN A 254 24.48 9.21 16.36
N ARG A 255 24.11 10.30 17.05
CA ARG A 255 24.82 11.56 17.32
C ARG A 255 24.63 12.72 16.32
N LEU A 256 23.42 13.26 16.31
CA LEU A 256 23.21 14.68 16.66
C LEU A 256 22.45 14.72 17.99
N ASN A 257 23.13 14.30 19.07
CA ASN A 257 22.84 14.60 20.48
C ASN A 257 23.74 13.71 21.35
N ALA A 258 24.99 14.14 21.51
CA ALA A 258 25.83 13.71 22.63
C ALA A 258 25.97 14.92 23.56
N GLY A 259 25.05 15.04 24.51
CA GLY A 259 25.03 16.12 25.48
C GLY A 259 23.62 16.40 25.94
N GLY A 260 23.17 15.65 26.95
CA GLY A 260 21.93 15.96 27.64
C GLY A 260 21.99 17.37 28.20
N GLN A 261 21.24 18.29 27.59
CA GLN A 261 20.71 19.52 28.17
C GLN A 261 19.67 20.05 27.17
N GLY A 262 18.42 20.16 27.63
CA GLY A 262 17.34 20.73 26.83
C GLY A 262 17.64 22.18 26.46
N LEU A 263 17.38 22.56 25.21
CA LEU A 263 17.34 23.96 24.80
C LEU A 263 16.05 24.60 25.32
N PRO A 264 16.11 25.70 26.08
CA PRO A 264 14.93 26.44 26.48
C PRO A 264 14.48 27.28 25.28
N VAL A 265 13.25 27.08 24.82
CA VAL A 265 12.65 27.98 23.83
C VAL A 265 12.07 29.18 24.58
N VAL A 266 12.70 30.35 24.41
CA VAL A 266 12.19 31.63 24.92
C VAL A 266 11.42 32.32 23.80
N VAL A 267 10.20 32.77 24.10
CA VAL A 267 9.34 33.54 23.19
C VAL A 267 9.93 34.95 23.01
N ARG A 268 10.35 35.31 21.79
CA ARG A 268 10.82 36.66 21.44
C ARG A 268 9.78 37.37 20.57
N GLN A 269 8.91 38.15 21.22
CA GLN A 269 7.75 38.80 20.61
C GLN A 269 8.07 39.93 19.61
N GLN A 270 9.35 40.29 19.42
CA GLN A 270 9.77 41.41 18.57
C GLN A 270 10.72 40.99 17.43
N ASP A 271 10.83 39.69 17.16
CA ASP A 271 11.61 39.18 16.02
C ASP A 271 10.74 39.13 14.75
N PRO A 272 11.07 39.87 13.67
CA PRO A 272 10.32 39.86 12.42
C PRO A 272 10.37 38.53 11.66
N ASN A 273 11.18 37.55 12.08
CA ASN A 273 11.24 36.20 11.52
C ASN A 273 10.56 35.12 12.39
N ALA A 274 9.82 35.50 13.44
CA ALA A 274 9.00 34.54 14.16
C ALA A 274 7.74 34.18 13.35
N LEU A 275 7.64 32.92 12.90
CA LEU A 275 6.44 32.42 12.22
C LEU A 275 5.22 32.47 13.17
N PRO A 276 4.10 33.10 12.77
CA PRO A 276 2.90 33.17 13.58
C PRO A 276 2.18 31.82 13.51
N ILE A 277 2.22 31.05 14.60
CA ILE A 277 1.41 29.84 14.71
C ILE A 277 -0.04 30.29 14.90
N ALA A 278 -0.84 30.13 13.85
CA ALA A 278 -2.27 30.39 13.91
C ALA A 278 -2.93 29.32 14.81
N ALA A 279 -3.46 29.76 15.97
CA ALA A 279 -3.91 28.92 17.09
C ALA A 279 -5.11 27.98 16.80
N HIS A 280 -5.55 27.83 15.55
CA HIS A 280 -6.78 27.14 15.18
C HIS A 280 -6.59 25.69 14.66
N HIS A 281 -5.36 25.22 14.44
CA HIS A 281 -5.09 23.85 13.97
C HIS A 281 -4.80 22.82 15.07
N LEU A 282 -4.95 23.18 16.35
CA LEU A 282 -4.60 22.33 17.50
C LEU A 282 -5.73 21.48 18.10
N ARG A 283 -6.77 21.06 17.36
CA ARG A 283 -7.85 20.24 17.99
C ARG A 283 -8.16 18.91 17.29
N ARG A 284 -7.62 17.87 17.94
CA ARG A 284 -7.98 16.43 18.04
C ARG A 284 -7.29 15.41 17.13
N ALA A 285 -6.19 14.90 17.69
CA ALA A 285 -5.84 13.48 17.79
C ALA A 285 -5.21 12.77 16.58
N PHE A 286 -3.99 13.19 16.20
CA PHE A 286 -2.97 12.26 15.69
C PHE A 286 -2.15 11.65 16.84
N GLY A 287 -2.85 11.16 17.87
CA GLY A 287 -2.25 10.44 19.00
C GLY A 287 -2.59 8.96 18.87
N ASN A 288 -1.79 8.23 18.09
CA ASN A 288 -1.65 6.76 18.09
C ASN A 288 -2.97 5.94 18.10
N ILE A 289 -3.46 5.53 16.92
CA ILE A 289 -4.67 4.68 16.75
C ILE A 289 -4.62 3.43 17.63
N LEU A 290 -3.43 2.83 17.79
CA LEU A 290 -3.19 1.70 18.69
C LEU A 290 -3.52 2.05 20.15
N ASP A 291 -3.01 3.16 20.67
CA ASP A 291 -3.25 3.56 22.06
C ASP A 291 -4.74 3.84 22.31
N GLN A 292 -5.42 4.47 21.34
CA GLN A 292 -6.85 4.70 21.44
C GLN A 292 -7.65 3.39 21.34
N PHE A 293 -7.27 2.48 20.43
CA PHE A 293 -7.88 1.17 20.29
C PHE A 293 -7.74 0.35 21.58
N ASP A 294 -6.54 0.25 22.13
CA ASP A 294 -6.27 -0.49 23.37
C ASP A 294 -6.99 0.15 24.58
N ALA A 295 -7.05 1.48 24.65
CA ALA A 295 -7.77 2.18 25.71
C ALA A 295 -9.30 1.95 25.64
N ASP A 296 -9.87 2.01 24.44
CA ASP A 296 -11.29 1.80 24.18
C ASP A 296 -11.68 0.33 24.46
N VAL A 297 -10.84 -0.63 24.04
CA VAL A 297 -11.01 -2.06 24.34
C VAL A 297 -10.92 -2.31 25.84
N GLY A 298 -9.89 -1.79 26.51
CA GLY A 298 -9.69 -1.96 27.96
C GLY A 298 -10.85 -1.40 28.78
N THR A 299 -11.33 -0.20 28.41
CA THR A 299 -12.45 0.46 29.08
C THR A 299 -13.74 -0.33 28.89
N ALA A 300 -14.07 -0.73 27.65
CA ALA A 300 -15.30 -1.47 27.36
C ALA A 300 -15.36 -2.82 28.08
N ASN A 301 -14.25 -3.58 28.08
CA ASN A 301 -14.18 -4.87 28.78
C ASN A 301 -14.32 -4.68 30.31
N GLY A 302 -13.60 -3.73 30.91
CA GLY A 302 -13.70 -3.45 32.34
C GLY A 302 -15.10 -3.01 32.77
N ARG A 303 -15.81 -2.24 31.93
CA ARG A 303 -17.20 -1.83 32.18
C ARG A 303 -18.19 -2.98 32.03
N LEU A 304 -18.01 -3.84 31.02
CA LEU A 304 -18.85 -5.01 30.81
C LEU A 304 -18.75 -5.99 31.99
N ASP A 305 -17.56 -6.20 32.53
CA ASP A 305 -17.35 -7.03 33.73
C ASP A 305 -18.01 -6.42 34.98
N ALA A 306 -18.08 -5.10 35.06
CA ALA A 306 -18.86 -4.38 36.08
C ALA A 306 -20.38 -4.34 35.80
N GLY A 307 -20.87 -5.09 34.81
CA GLY A 307 -22.29 -5.15 34.46
C GLY A 307 -22.84 -3.86 33.85
N THR A 308 -21.99 -3.07 33.18
CA THR A 308 -22.37 -1.85 32.48
C THR A 308 -21.92 -1.89 31.02
N LEU A 309 -22.82 -1.56 30.08
CA LEU A 309 -22.45 -1.45 28.67
C LEU A 309 -21.94 -0.03 28.39
N ASP A 310 -20.63 0.08 28.18
CA ASP A 310 -19.95 1.30 27.73
C ASP A 310 -19.13 0.94 26.49
N VAL A 311 -19.34 1.67 25.39
CA VAL A 311 -18.82 1.29 24.08
C VAL A 311 -18.07 2.44 23.41
N PRO A 312 -17.07 2.15 22.55
CA PRO A 312 -16.26 3.17 21.90
C PRO A 312 -17.08 4.16 21.05
N PRO A 313 -16.55 5.37 20.79
CA PRO A 313 -17.25 6.37 19.99
C PRO A 313 -17.44 5.93 18.53
N GLU A 314 -18.61 6.24 17.96
CA GLU A 314 -18.96 5.91 16.56
C GLU A 314 -17.96 6.48 15.55
N SER A 315 -17.47 7.70 15.80
CA SER A 315 -16.51 8.35 14.92
C SER A 315 -15.25 7.52 14.74
N PHE A 316 -14.80 6.86 15.82
CA PHE A 316 -13.62 6.00 15.80
C PHE A 316 -13.90 4.68 15.08
N LEU A 317 -15.08 4.07 15.27
CA LEU A 317 -15.51 2.92 14.44
C LEU A 317 -15.48 3.26 12.93
N LEU A 318 -15.91 4.46 12.56
CA LEU A 318 -15.85 4.92 11.18
C LEU A 318 -14.41 5.15 10.70
N ASP A 319 -13.49 5.62 11.56
CA ASP A 319 -12.06 5.68 11.24
C ASP A 319 -11.49 4.29 10.96
N LEU A 320 -11.82 3.30 11.80
CA LEU A 320 -11.44 1.90 11.60
C LEU A 320 -12.02 1.33 10.29
N CYS A 321 -13.25 1.67 9.94
CA CYS A 321 -13.89 1.22 8.70
C CYS A 321 -13.19 1.74 7.43
N VAL A 322 -12.68 2.99 7.46
CA VAL A 322 -11.92 3.57 6.34
C VAL A 322 -10.64 2.80 6.07
N LEU A 323 -9.93 2.35 7.12
CA LEU A 323 -8.74 1.51 6.98
C LEU A 323 -9.07 0.14 6.37
N GLY A 324 -10.22 -0.43 6.73
CA GLY A 324 -10.58 -1.78 6.33
C GLY A 324 -9.76 -2.87 7.03
N PRO A 325 -10.02 -4.16 6.75
CA PRO A 325 -9.57 -5.26 7.61
C PRO A 325 -8.06 -5.52 7.56
N ILE A 326 -7.37 -5.19 6.46
CA ILE A 326 -5.92 -5.40 6.34
C ILE A 326 -5.18 -4.26 7.03
N GLN A 327 -5.45 -3.02 6.63
CA GLN A 327 -4.74 -1.85 7.15
C GLN A 327 -5.05 -1.62 8.63
N LEU A 328 -6.28 -1.90 9.10
CA LEU A 328 -6.60 -1.87 10.53
C LEU A 328 -5.64 -2.76 11.32
N CYS A 329 -5.51 -4.03 10.94
CA CYS A 329 -4.64 -5.00 11.59
C CYS A 329 -3.17 -4.54 11.59
N GLN A 330 -2.71 -3.94 10.48
CA GLN A 330 -1.37 -3.37 10.39
C GLN A 330 -1.20 -2.20 11.37
N SER A 331 -2.14 -1.25 11.37
CA SER A 331 -2.10 -0.03 12.20
C SER A 331 -2.14 -0.31 13.71
N ILE A 332 -2.63 -1.47 14.15
CA ILE A 332 -2.62 -1.92 15.55
C ILE A 332 -1.62 -3.05 15.81
N GLY A 333 -0.80 -3.43 14.82
CA GLY A 333 0.25 -4.44 14.96
C GLY A 333 -0.25 -5.86 15.26
N ARG A 334 -1.43 -6.25 14.75
CA ARG A 334 -2.04 -7.57 14.97
C ARG A 334 -2.25 -8.32 13.65
N GLN A 335 -2.09 -9.64 13.65
CA GLN A 335 -2.41 -10.49 12.50
C GLN A 335 -3.90 -10.90 12.50
N THR A 336 -4.40 -11.26 13.67
CA THR A 336 -5.80 -11.58 13.97
C THR A 336 -6.25 -10.80 15.20
N LEU A 337 -7.57 -10.66 15.38
CA LEU A 337 -8.18 -9.98 16.52
C LEU A 337 -8.85 -10.99 17.42
N THR A 338 -8.83 -10.74 18.72
CA THR A 338 -9.55 -11.55 19.69
C THR A 338 -11.00 -11.11 19.80
N ALA A 339 -11.87 -12.01 20.29
CA ALA A 339 -13.25 -11.68 20.64
C ALA A 339 -13.36 -10.45 21.58
N HIS A 340 -12.43 -10.31 22.52
CA HIS A 340 -12.35 -9.22 23.50
C HIS A 340 -12.06 -7.86 22.87
N GLU A 341 -11.35 -7.84 21.74
CA GLU A 341 -10.98 -6.64 21.02
C GLU A 341 -12.08 -6.19 20.06
N VAL A 342 -12.87 -7.13 19.53
CA VAL A 342 -13.85 -6.83 18.46
C VAL A 342 -15.26 -6.56 18.98
N TRP A 343 -15.72 -7.25 20.04
CA TRP A 343 -17.08 -7.07 20.54
C TRP A 343 -17.44 -5.60 20.88
N PRO A 344 -16.55 -4.74 21.42
CA PRO A 344 -16.90 -3.36 21.75
C PRO A 344 -17.35 -2.56 20.52
N PHE A 345 -16.67 -2.77 19.40
CA PHE A 345 -16.92 -2.06 18.15
C PHE A 345 -18.13 -2.61 17.40
N VAL A 346 -18.37 -3.92 17.44
CA VAL A 346 -19.62 -4.53 16.97
C VAL A 346 -20.79 -3.97 17.78
N ALA A 347 -20.65 -3.85 19.10
CA ALA A 347 -21.67 -3.24 19.94
C ALA A 347 -21.90 -1.75 19.60
N THR A 348 -20.84 -0.96 19.37
CA THR A 348 -20.96 0.43 18.86
C THR A 348 -21.76 0.49 17.56
N ALA A 349 -21.51 -0.45 16.64
CA ALA A 349 -22.15 -0.45 15.33
C ALA A 349 -23.65 -0.74 15.38
N LEU A 350 -24.04 -1.66 16.26
CA LEU A 350 -25.42 -2.09 16.49
C LEU A 350 -26.22 -1.14 17.40
N ALA A 351 -25.54 -0.37 18.26
CA ALA A 351 -26.18 0.57 19.19
C ALA A 351 -26.71 1.84 18.50
N GLN A 352 -26.43 2.01 17.21
CA GLN A 352 -26.82 3.18 16.42
C GLN A 352 -28.30 3.19 16.07
N GLN A 353 -28.89 4.39 16.05
CA GLN A 353 -30.27 4.57 15.61
C GLN A 353 -30.35 4.52 14.07
N GLY A 354 -31.27 3.70 13.54
CA GLY A 354 -31.51 3.58 12.11
C GLY A 354 -30.61 2.53 11.47
N THR A 355 -29.92 2.90 10.38
CA THR A 355 -29.01 1.98 9.68
C THR A 355 -27.76 1.73 10.51
N GLN A 356 -27.55 0.46 10.87
CA GLN A 356 -26.35 -0.03 11.55
C GLN A 356 -25.08 0.39 10.81
N ARG A 357 -24.01 0.59 11.57
CA ARG A 357 -22.68 0.85 11.00
C ARG A 357 -22.02 -0.46 10.54
N PRO A 358 -21.05 -0.38 9.61
CA PRO A 358 -20.26 -1.53 9.21
C PRO A 358 -19.45 -2.07 10.40
N PHE A 359 -19.37 -3.39 10.52
CA PHE A 359 -18.60 -4.10 11.54
C PHE A 359 -18.08 -5.47 11.07
N TRP A 360 -18.58 -6.01 9.95
CA TRP A 360 -18.17 -7.32 9.41
C TRP A 360 -16.69 -7.33 9.04
N PHE A 361 -16.13 -6.19 8.60
CA PHE A 361 -14.69 -6.06 8.38
C PHE A 361 -13.86 -6.37 9.63
N LEU A 362 -14.35 -6.08 10.85
CA LEU A 362 -13.67 -6.47 12.10
C LEU A 362 -13.88 -7.95 12.39
N VAL A 363 -15.11 -8.43 12.20
CA VAL A 363 -15.48 -9.84 12.42
C VAL A 363 -14.65 -10.78 11.54
N SER A 364 -14.35 -10.40 10.29
CA SER A 364 -13.54 -11.21 9.37
C SER A 364 -12.08 -11.42 9.81
N ARG A 365 -11.62 -10.69 10.83
CA ARG A 365 -10.29 -10.83 11.44
C ARG A 365 -10.29 -11.55 12.77
N VAL A 366 -11.45 -11.98 13.26
CA VAL A 366 -11.57 -12.66 14.54
C VAL A 366 -11.08 -14.09 14.46
N ASP A 367 -10.24 -14.48 15.41
CA ASP A 367 -9.69 -15.83 15.53
C ASP A 367 -10.72 -16.87 16.01
N ASP A 368 -11.61 -16.49 16.93
CA ASP A 368 -12.67 -17.34 17.49
C ASP A 368 -14.04 -16.64 17.51
N LEU A 369 -14.86 -16.93 16.51
CA LEU A 369 -16.24 -16.41 16.41
C LEU A 369 -17.16 -16.94 17.53
N GLY A 370 -16.86 -18.10 18.11
CA GLY A 370 -17.63 -18.63 19.24
C GLY A 370 -17.46 -17.78 20.50
N GLN A 371 -16.23 -17.36 20.78
CA GLN A 371 -15.96 -16.42 21.88
C GLN A 371 -16.57 -15.04 21.62
N LEU A 372 -16.54 -14.56 20.37
CA LEU A 372 -17.19 -13.28 20.00
C LEU A 372 -18.71 -13.33 20.26
N ILE A 373 -19.37 -14.40 19.82
CA ILE A 373 -20.80 -14.65 20.10
C ILE A 373 -21.06 -14.63 21.61
N GLY A 374 -20.19 -15.26 22.40
CA GLY A 374 -20.27 -15.25 23.87
C GLY A 374 -20.20 -13.84 24.47
N GLN A 375 -19.23 -13.02 24.04
CA GLN A 375 -19.10 -11.64 24.52
C GLN A 375 -20.28 -10.76 24.10
N LEU A 376 -20.78 -10.92 22.88
CA LEU A 376 -21.94 -10.16 22.40
C LEU A 376 -23.22 -10.51 23.18
N ARG A 377 -23.47 -11.80 23.47
CA ARG A 377 -24.60 -12.20 24.34
C ARG A 377 -24.52 -11.55 25.72
N ARG A 378 -23.34 -11.45 26.32
CA ARG A 378 -23.13 -10.70 27.57
C ARG A 378 -23.47 -9.22 27.40
N ALA A 379 -22.99 -8.59 26.34
CA ALA A 379 -23.28 -7.18 26.05
C ALA A 379 -24.78 -6.91 25.83
N PHE A 380 -25.50 -7.78 25.12
CA PHE A 380 -26.95 -7.68 24.94
C PHE A 380 -27.71 -7.81 26.27
N ALA A 381 -27.35 -8.79 27.10
CA ALA A 381 -27.99 -9.02 28.40
C ALA A 381 -27.85 -7.82 29.36
N VAL A 382 -26.71 -7.14 29.34
CA VAL A 382 -26.42 -5.99 30.21
C VAL A 382 -27.07 -4.69 29.70
N SER A 383 -27.35 -4.59 28.41
CA SER A 383 -27.89 -3.38 27.80
C SER A 383 -29.32 -3.08 28.24
N ARG A 384 -29.59 -1.84 28.65
CA ARG A 384 -30.95 -1.35 28.93
C ARG A 384 -31.66 -0.83 27.67
N ARG A 385 -30.96 -0.68 26.54
CA ARG A 385 -31.50 -0.10 25.31
C ARG A 385 -32.26 -1.17 24.51
N ALA A 386 -33.59 -1.01 24.38
CA ALA A 386 -34.44 -1.98 23.67
C ALA A 386 -34.01 -2.22 22.22
N GLN A 387 -33.67 -1.15 21.49
CA GLN A 387 -33.22 -1.24 20.10
C GLN A 387 -31.95 -2.08 19.92
N PHE A 388 -30.99 -1.97 20.84
CA PHE A 388 -29.77 -2.77 20.81
C PHE A 388 -30.07 -4.25 21.09
N ARG A 389 -30.93 -4.53 22.08
CA ARG A 389 -31.34 -5.91 22.42
C ARG A 389 -32.09 -6.60 21.28
N GLN A 390 -32.90 -5.87 20.52
CA GLN A 390 -33.58 -6.43 19.33
C GLN A 390 -32.59 -6.91 18.25
N GLN A 391 -31.35 -6.44 18.26
CA GLN A 391 -30.31 -6.89 17.32
C GLN A 391 -29.69 -8.22 17.71
N GLU A 392 -29.98 -8.77 18.90
CA GLU A 392 -29.37 -10.01 19.38
C GLU A 392 -29.66 -11.18 18.44
N ALA A 393 -30.94 -11.53 18.24
CA ALA A 393 -31.32 -12.65 17.38
C ALA A 393 -30.75 -12.56 15.95
N PRO A 394 -30.95 -11.46 15.18
CA PRO A 394 -30.45 -11.40 13.80
C PRO A 394 -28.91 -11.37 13.71
N THR A 395 -28.23 -10.75 14.67
CA THR A 395 -26.75 -10.70 14.67
C THR A 395 -26.16 -12.07 14.98
N ILE A 396 -26.72 -12.77 15.97
CA ILE A 396 -26.21 -14.08 16.40
C ILE A 396 -26.50 -15.14 15.33
N GLU A 397 -27.67 -15.11 14.68
CA GLU A 397 -27.97 -15.96 13.52
C GLU A 397 -26.93 -15.77 12.40
N ALA A 398 -26.63 -14.52 12.05
CA ALA A 398 -25.66 -14.20 11.00
C ALA A 398 -24.23 -14.63 11.36
N LEU A 399 -23.80 -14.45 12.62
CA LEU A 399 -22.50 -14.91 13.11
C LEU A 399 -22.40 -16.44 13.16
N GLU A 400 -23.48 -17.13 13.52
CA GLU A 400 -23.51 -18.60 13.52
C GLU A 400 -23.49 -19.16 12.09
N ALA A 401 -24.16 -18.51 11.13
CA ALA A 401 -24.05 -18.85 9.72
C ALA A 401 -22.61 -18.70 9.21
N LEU A 402 -21.96 -17.56 9.51
CA LEU A 402 -20.57 -17.30 9.17
C LEU A 402 -19.62 -18.33 9.81
N ARG A 403 -19.75 -18.59 11.11
CA ARG A 403 -18.91 -19.56 11.85
C ARG A 403 -19.01 -20.97 11.27
N ASN A 404 -20.21 -21.37 10.85
CA ASN A 404 -20.46 -22.71 10.32
C ASN A 404 -20.23 -22.81 8.81
N ALA A 405 -19.77 -21.72 8.16
CA ALA A 405 -19.64 -21.60 6.70
C ALA A 405 -20.92 -22.00 5.96
N ARG A 406 -22.07 -21.57 6.47
CA ARG A 406 -23.39 -21.81 5.87
C ARG A 406 -23.92 -20.53 5.25
N GLN A 407 -24.67 -20.69 4.17
CA GLN A 407 -25.44 -19.62 3.58
C GLN A 407 -26.51 -19.14 4.56
N LEU A 408 -26.64 -17.82 4.68
CA LEU A 408 -27.66 -17.21 5.53
C LEU A 408 -29.04 -17.38 4.90
N THR A 409 -30.07 -17.57 5.74
CA THR A 409 -31.44 -17.76 5.25
C THR A 409 -31.91 -16.52 4.49
N ALA A 410 -32.59 -16.74 3.36
CA ALA A 410 -33.09 -15.64 2.52
C ALA A 410 -34.15 -14.76 3.19
N GLN A 411 -34.74 -15.24 4.29
CA GLN A 411 -35.74 -14.53 5.12
C GLN A 411 -35.09 -13.74 6.26
N SER A 412 -33.78 -13.88 6.48
CA SER A 412 -33.07 -13.08 7.48
C SER A 412 -33.05 -11.60 7.07
N GLU A 413 -33.12 -10.71 8.06
CA GLU A 413 -33.12 -9.26 7.82
C GLU A 413 -31.88 -8.77 7.05
N LEU A 414 -30.72 -9.40 7.28
CA LEU A 414 -29.48 -9.05 6.59
C LEU A 414 -29.49 -9.49 5.12
N ALA A 415 -29.97 -10.69 4.83
CA ALA A 415 -30.05 -11.20 3.45
C ALA A 415 -31.07 -10.41 2.62
N GLU A 416 -32.25 -10.13 3.18
CA GLU A 416 -33.27 -9.31 2.51
C GLU A 416 -32.74 -7.90 2.23
N PHE A 417 -32.10 -7.27 3.22
CA PHE A 417 -31.47 -5.96 3.04
C PHE A 417 -30.40 -5.99 1.94
N ALA A 418 -29.48 -6.96 1.98
CA ALA A 418 -28.36 -7.03 1.04
C ALA A 418 -28.85 -7.21 -0.40
N ARG A 419 -29.78 -8.15 -0.64
CA ARG A 419 -30.36 -8.40 -1.96
C ARG A 419 -31.07 -7.16 -2.52
N THR A 420 -31.96 -6.55 -1.74
CA THR A 420 -32.70 -5.36 -2.19
C THR A 420 -31.77 -4.16 -2.43
N ALA A 421 -30.78 -3.95 -1.55
CA ALA A 421 -29.84 -2.84 -1.70
C ALA A 421 -28.87 -3.05 -2.86
N TYR A 422 -28.40 -4.28 -3.10
CA TYR A 422 -27.51 -4.62 -4.22
C TYR A 422 -28.20 -4.42 -5.57
N ALA A 423 -29.43 -4.94 -5.71
CA ALA A 423 -30.23 -4.73 -6.92
C ALA A 423 -30.52 -3.23 -7.18
N ALA A 424 -30.89 -2.48 -6.13
CA ALA A 424 -31.14 -1.04 -6.24
C ALA A 424 -29.86 -0.25 -6.61
N ALA A 425 -28.69 -0.69 -6.15
CA ALA A 425 -27.42 -0.06 -6.49
C ALA A 425 -27.05 -0.31 -7.96
N GLY A 426 -27.29 -1.51 -8.49
CA GLY A 426 -27.14 -1.80 -9.92
C GLY A 426 -27.99 -0.88 -10.80
N VAL A 427 -29.28 -0.75 -10.48
CA VAL A 427 -30.18 0.18 -11.19
C VAL A 427 -29.71 1.63 -11.08
N SER A 428 -29.24 2.03 -9.90
CA SER A 428 -28.74 3.40 -9.66
C SER A 428 -27.47 3.69 -10.47
N LYS A 429 -26.58 2.69 -10.62
CA LYS A 429 -25.36 2.77 -11.42
C LYS A 429 -25.67 2.98 -12.90
N GLU A 430 -26.59 2.20 -13.46
CA GLU A 430 -27.03 2.37 -14.85
C GLU A 430 -27.71 3.72 -15.09
N ALA A 431 -28.48 4.21 -14.12
CA ALA A 431 -29.18 5.48 -14.20
C ALA A 431 -28.27 6.72 -14.19
N LEU A 432 -26.98 6.58 -13.84
CA LEU A 432 -26.03 7.70 -13.81
C LEU A 432 -25.87 8.36 -15.19
N ALA A 433 -25.76 7.58 -16.27
CA ALA A 433 -25.58 8.12 -17.62
C ALA A 433 -26.77 9.00 -18.03
N VAL A 434 -28.00 8.51 -17.79
CA VAL A 434 -29.24 9.23 -18.06
C VAL A 434 -29.36 10.48 -17.18
N ALA A 435 -28.91 10.39 -15.92
CA ALA A 435 -28.90 11.53 -15.01
C ALA A 435 -27.96 12.65 -15.49
N ILE A 436 -26.84 12.33 -16.14
CA ILE A 436 -25.90 13.33 -16.65
C ILE A 436 -26.57 14.15 -17.75
N GLU A 437 -27.19 13.48 -18.71
CA GLU A 437 -27.86 14.12 -19.84
C GLU A 437 -29.05 14.97 -19.39
N ARG A 438 -29.86 14.44 -18.47
CA ARG A 438 -31.04 15.15 -17.94
C ARG A 438 -30.69 16.44 -17.19
N ASN A 439 -29.52 16.51 -16.56
CA ASN A 439 -29.15 17.66 -15.73
C ASN A 439 -28.20 18.65 -16.44
N GLN A 440 -27.92 18.49 -17.75
CA GLN A 440 -27.13 19.45 -18.52
C GLN A 440 -27.76 20.85 -18.50
N GLY A 441 -26.93 21.88 -18.27
CA GLY A 441 -27.37 23.27 -18.18
C GLY A 441 -28.26 23.61 -16.96
N THR A 442 -28.36 22.71 -15.97
CA THR A 442 -29.10 22.95 -14.72
C THR A 442 -28.15 23.21 -13.55
N GLU A 443 -28.67 23.67 -12.40
CA GLU A 443 -27.91 23.78 -11.15
C GLU A 443 -27.34 22.45 -10.61
N ARG A 444 -27.78 21.32 -11.17
CA ARG A 444 -27.33 19.96 -10.85
C ARG A 444 -26.38 19.40 -11.90
N GLU A 445 -25.90 20.21 -12.83
CA GLU A 445 -24.92 19.80 -13.82
C GLU A 445 -23.65 19.25 -13.13
N SER A 446 -23.14 18.13 -13.63
CA SER A 446 -21.90 17.53 -13.10
C SER A 446 -20.64 18.29 -13.53
N GLY A 447 -20.75 19.09 -14.58
CA GLY A 447 -19.59 19.65 -15.28
C GLY A 447 -18.91 18.60 -16.18
N PRO A 448 -18.01 19.04 -17.07
CA PRO A 448 -17.39 18.18 -18.08
C PRO A 448 -16.49 17.11 -17.46
N GLU A 449 -15.69 17.46 -16.45
CA GLU A 449 -14.75 16.54 -15.80
C GLU A 449 -15.47 15.44 -15.00
N ALA A 450 -16.36 15.81 -14.07
CA ALA A 450 -17.10 14.82 -13.31
C ALA A 450 -18.07 14.01 -14.18
N GLY A 451 -18.59 14.60 -15.26
CA GLY A 451 -19.46 13.91 -16.22
C GLY A 451 -18.77 12.76 -16.94
N VAL A 452 -17.49 12.89 -17.30
CA VAL A 452 -16.71 11.80 -17.92
C VAL A 452 -16.55 10.63 -16.95
N ILE A 453 -16.15 10.92 -15.72
CA ILE A 453 -15.91 9.89 -14.69
C ILE A 453 -17.23 9.20 -14.31
N LEU A 454 -18.32 9.96 -14.15
CA LEU A 454 -19.64 9.40 -13.86
C LEU A 454 -20.16 8.45 -14.95
N ARG A 455 -19.85 8.70 -16.23
CA ARG A 455 -20.16 7.75 -17.33
C ARG A 455 -19.31 6.49 -17.26
N GLN A 456 -18.06 6.60 -16.82
CA GLN A 456 -17.21 5.42 -16.60
C GLN A 456 -17.72 4.57 -15.44
N VAL A 457 -18.21 5.21 -14.38
CA VAL A 457 -18.90 4.52 -13.27
C VAL A 457 -20.19 3.85 -13.77
N SER A 458 -20.99 4.51 -14.61
CA SER A 458 -22.26 3.94 -15.08
C SER A 458 -22.12 2.65 -15.89
N VAL A 459 -21.04 2.53 -16.66
CA VAL A 459 -20.73 1.31 -17.45
C VAL A 459 -19.89 0.29 -16.68
N GLY A 460 -19.55 0.56 -15.41
CA GLY A 460 -18.75 -0.33 -14.57
C GLY A 460 -17.26 -0.36 -14.90
N ALA A 461 -16.74 0.58 -15.69
CA ALA A 461 -15.31 0.71 -15.96
C ALA A 461 -14.52 1.29 -14.77
N GLN A 462 -15.21 1.98 -13.85
CA GLN A 462 -14.63 2.58 -12.65
C GLN A 462 -15.56 2.45 -11.43
N ASN A 463 -14.97 2.52 -10.24
CA ASN A 463 -15.68 2.51 -8.95
C ASN A 463 -16.24 3.89 -8.60
N ALA A 464 -17.33 3.92 -7.83
CA ALA A 464 -18.06 5.16 -7.52
C ALA A 464 -17.19 6.17 -6.75
N GLY A 465 -16.32 5.67 -5.86
CA GLY A 465 -15.40 6.48 -5.06
C GLY A 465 -14.47 7.38 -5.88
N LEU A 466 -14.07 6.97 -7.08
CA LEU A 466 -13.17 7.74 -7.95
C LEU A 466 -13.82 9.03 -8.50
N ALA A 467 -15.15 9.07 -8.58
CA ALA A 467 -15.88 10.26 -9.02
C ALA A 467 -16.06 11.31 -7.92
N TYR A 468 -15.76 10.99 -6.66
CA TYR A 468 -16.06 11.86 -5.52
C TYR A 468 -15.31 13.20 -5.57
N GLU A 469 -14.00 13.18 -5.83
CA GLU A 469 -13.20 14.40 -5.88
C GLU A 469 -13.68 15.36 -6.98
N ALA A 470 -13.97 14.83 -8.17
CA ALA A 470 -14.48 15.60 -9.28
C ALA A 470 -15.87 16.20 -8.98
N ILE A 471 -16.73 15.48 -8.26
CA ILE A 471 -18.02 16.03 -7.80
C ILE A 471 -17.80 17.09 -6.73
N MET A 472 -16.86 16.90 -5.82
CA MET A 472 -16.55 17.90 -4.78
C MET A 472 -15.93 19.17 -5.36
N ALA A 473 -15.35 19.12 -6.56
CA ALA A 473 -14.88 20.29 -7.30
C ALA A 473 -16.00 21.09 -7.99
N ILE A 474 -17.24 20.58 -8.06
CA ILE A 474 -18.37 21.31 -8.67
C ILE A 474 -18.65 22.60 -7.89
N ASN A 475 -18.68 23.75 -8.55
CA ASN A 475 -18.87 25.04 -7.87
C ASN A 475 -20.23 25.17 -7.15
N ASN A 476 -21.26 24.43 -7.58
CA ASN A 476 -22.60 24.48 -7.02
C ASN A 476 -22.86 23.38 -5.98
N ILE A 477 -23.23 23.78 -4.75
CA ILE A 477 -23.57 22.86 -3.66
C ILE A 477 -24.77 21.95 -3.99
N ARG A 478 -25.75 22.41 -4.78
CA ARG A 478 -26.89 21.58 -5.21
C ARG A 478 -26.42 20.44 -6.12
N GLY A 479 -25.46 20.70 -7.00
CA GLY A 479 -24.76 19.68 -7.79
C GLY A 479 -24.00 18.69 -6.91
N LYS A 480 -23.16 19.19 -5.98
CA LYS A 480 -22.41 18.32 -5.03
C LYS A 480 -23.34 17.38 -4.27
N ARG A 481 -24.41 17.91 -3.68
CA ARG A 481 -25.40 17.12 -2.92
C ARG A 481 -26.11 16.08 -3.77
N TYR A 482 -26.47 16.45 -5.00
CA TYR A 482 -27.19 15.57 -5.91
C TYR A 482 -26.32 14.39 -6.34
N TRP A 483 -25.10 14.67 -6.81
CA TRP A 483 -24.19 13.65 -7.32
C TRP A 483 -23.57 12.80 -6.21
N ALA A 484 -23.25 13.37 -5.05
CA ALA A 484 -22.80 12.58 -3.90
C ALA A 484 -23.86 11.57 -3.44
N ARG A 485 -25.15 11.94 -3.50
CA ARG A 485 -26.25 11.02 -3.19
C ARG A 485 -26.34 9.89 -4.23
N LEU A 486 -26.31 10.22 -5.52
CA LEU A 486 -26.38 9.21 -6.58
C LEU A 486 -25.19 8.25 -6.58
N LEU A 487 -23.97 8.74 -6.31
CA LEU A 487 -22.81 7.87 -6.12
C LEU A 487 -22.98 6.94 -4.94
N ALA A 488 -23.43 7.45 -3.79
CA ALA A 488 -23.68 6.62 -2.62
C ALA A 488 -24.76 5.57 -2.91
N GLU A 489 -25.80 5.90 -3.67
CA GLU A 489 -26.85 4.95 -4.09
C GLU A 489 -26.30 3.87 -5.06
N ALA A 490 -25.29 4.19 -5.87
CA ALA A 490 -24.66 3.27 -6.83
C ALA A 490 -23.45 2.48 -6.28
N SER A 491 -23.06 2.70 -5.02
CA SER A 491 -21.85 2.11 -4.43
C SER A 491 -22.05 0.67 -4.01
N THR A 492 -21.17 -0.22 -4.46
CA THR A 492 -21.16 -1.65 -4.10
C THR A 492 -19.75 -2.19 -3.85
N ASP A 493 -18.70 -1.39 -4.04
CA ASP A 493 -17.32 -1.85 -3.96
C ASP A 493 -16.67 -1.47 -2.62
N PRO A 494 -15.87 -2.36 -1.99
CA PRO A 494 -15.04 -2.01 -0.83
C PRO A 494 -14.16 -0.75 -1.02
N GLU A 495 -13.76 -0.39 -2.22
CA GLU A 495 -13.01 0.84 -2.49
C GLU A 495 -13.83 2.12 -2.26
N ASP A 496 -15.17 2.04 -2.29
CA ASP A 496 -16.06 3.19 -2.11
C ASP A 496 -16.14 3.68 -0.64
N ARG A 497 -15.65 2.90 0.33
CA ARG A 497 -15.75 3.18 1.78
C ARG A 497 -15.25 4.57 2.17
N GLY A 498 -14.12 5.00 1.61
CA GLY A 498 -13.51 6.29 1.92
C GLY A 498 -14.43 7.46 1.57
N MET A 499 -15.00 7.43 0.36
CA MET A 499 -16.00 8.41 -0.08
C MET A 499 -17.22 8.41 0.85
N LEU A 500 -17.77 7.24 1.15
CA LEU A 500 -19.01 7.13 1.91
C LEU A 500 -18.84 7.69 3.33
N VAL A 501 -17.71 7.43 3.98
CA VAL A 501 -17.39 8.02 5.30
C VAL A 501 -17.19 9.54 5.21
N GLN A 502 -16.56 10.04 4.15
CA GLN A 502 -16.45 11.49 3.93
C GLN A 502 -17.82 12.15 3.74
N ILE A 503 -18.76 11.51 3.03
CA ILE A 503 -20.16 11.97 2.93
C ILE A 503 -20.82 12.04 4.32
N LEU A 504 -20.60 11.04 5.18
CA LEU A 504 -21.13 11.03 6.55
C LEU A 504 -20.56 12.15 7.42
N ARG A 505 -19.28 12.49 7.23
CA ARG A 505 -18.58 13.53 8.00
C ARG A 505 -18.86 14.94 7.50
N ASN A 506 -19.29 15.09 6.26
CA ASN A 506 -19.56 16.39 5.67
C ASN A 506 -21.01 16.84 5.97
N PRO A 507 -21.20 17.90 6.78
CA PRO A 507 -22.54 18.41 7.10
C PRO A 507 -23.24 18.99 5.87
N ASP A 508 -22.49 19.49 4.89
CA ASP A 508 -23.06 20.04 3.66
C ASP A 508 -23.65 18.96 2.77
N LEU A 509 -23.35 17.68 3.01
CA LEU A 509 -23.87 16.53 2.25
C LEU A 509 -24.94 15.75 3.04
N ALA A 510 -25.61 16.38 4.01
CA ALA A 510 -26.65 15.76 4.84
C ALA A 510 -27.68 14.93 4.04
N SER A 511 -28.09 15.41 2.85
CA SER A 511 -29.05 14.72 1.98
C SER A 511 -28.54 13.39 1.39
N ALA A 512 -27.23 13.16 1.39
CA ALA A 512 -26.59 11.93 0.89
C ALA A 512 -26.21 10.95 2.02
N GLN A 513 -26.25 11.38 3.29
CA GLN A 513 -25.77 10.55 4.41
C GLN A 513 -26.56 9.26 4.60
N THR A 514 -27.88 9.27 4.38
CA THR A 514 -28.70 8.06 4.50
C THR A 514 -28.31 7.02 3.44
N ALA A 515 -28.10 7.45 2.20
CA ALA A 515 -27.60 6.58 1.13
C ALA A 515 -26.21 6.04 1.49
N ALA A 516 -25.32 6.89 2.02
CA ALA A 516 -23.98 6.48 2.40
C ALA A 516 -23.96 5.43 3.52
N ARG A 517 -24.83 5.56 4.55
CA ARG A 517 -24.96 4.53 5.60
C ARG A 517 -25.43 3.19 5.03
N ARG A 518 -26.40 3.20 4.11
CA ARG A 518 -26.93 1.98 3.49
C ARG A 518 -25.88 1.30 2.62
N ALA A 519 -25.14 2.07 1.82
CA ALA A 519 -24.06 1.56 1.01
C ALA A 519 -22.93 0.97 1.85
N LEU A 520 -22.50 1.65 2.93
CA LEU A 520 -21.48 1.10 3.84
C LEU A 520 -21.93 -0.21 4.47
N LYS A 521 -23.19 -0.30 4.94
CA LYS A 521 -23.74 -1.54 5.48
C LYS A 521 -23.78 -2.65 4.42
N LEU A 522 -24.19 -2.33 3.19
CA LEU A 522 -24.23 -3.28 2.08
C LEU A 522 -22.83 -3.82 1.77
N ILE A 523 -21.89 -2.93 1.46
CA ILE A 523 -20.50 -3.24 1.09
C ILE A 523 -19.85 -4.13 2.15
N ASP A 524 -19.98 -3.76 3.41
CA ASP A 524 -19.40 -4.50 4.52
C ASP A 524 -20.01 -5.90 4.67
N ALA A 525 -21.33 -6.03 4.50
CA ALA A 525 -22.02 -7.31 4.58
C ALA A 525 -21.66 -8.25 3.41
N ILE A 526 -21.59 -7.75 2.18
CA ILE A 526 -21.28 -8.59 1.01
C ILE A 526 -19.79 -8.98 0.94
N ALA A 527 -18.90 -8.10 1.40
CA ALA A 527 -17.46 -8.32 1.31
C ALA A 527 -16.91 -9.15 2.48
N TYR A 528 -17.49 -9.02 3.66
CA TYR A 528 -16.92 -9.58 4.90
C TYR A 528 -17.92 -10.35 5.78
N GLY A 529 -19.22 -10.30 5.45
CA GLY A 529 -20.28 -10.96 6.20
C GLY A 529 -20.49 -12.42 5.82
N PRO A 530 -21.54 -13.08 6.35
CA PRO A 530 -21.91 -14.43 5.96
C PRO A 530 -22.28 -14.50 4.47
N GLN A 531 -22.20 -15.70 3.89
CA GLN A 531 -22.58 -15.92 2.50
C GLN A 531 -24.08 -15.66 2.30
N ILE A 532 -24.42 -14.76 1.38
CA ILE A 532 -25.79 -14.34 1.04
C ILE A 532 -25.97 -14.52 -0.46
N GLU A 533 -27.13 -15.04 -0.86
CA GLU A 533 -27.53 -15.10 -2.27
C GLU A 533 -28.17 -13.77 -2.67
N LEU A 534 -27.57 -13.13 -3.68
CA LEU A 534 -27.92 -11.78 -4.11
C LEU A 534 -28.85 -11.76 -5.35
N GLU A 535 -29.08 -12.92 -5.97
CA GLU A 535 -29.91 -13.11 -7.18
C GLU A 535 -31.17 -13.92 -6.88
#